data_AF-A0A1H8CR59-F1
#
_entry.id   AF-A0A1H8CR59-F1
#
_cell.length_a   1.000
_cell.length_b   1.000
_cell.length_c   1.000
_cell.angle_alpha   90.00
_cell.angle_beta   90.00
_cell.angle_gamma   90.00
#
_symmetry.space_group_name_H-M   'P 1'
#
loop_
_entity.id
_entity.type
_entity.pdbx_description
1 polymer ?
#
loop_
_entity_poly.entity_id
_entity_poly.type
_entity_poly.pdbx_seq_one_letter_code
_entity_poly.pdbx_strand_id
1 'polypeptide(L)'
;MSNTLEYKIREINKCLKKDFLCLPPYQCINGILVNELYNDVKNNIPIVNKITQMVKLPWQRAYQMEYRFLKANIFTPFLHVIEYATYDVYNKNAICAYLSLLPLVEALFRKWGMETPDLTIEKMSKIIDKNLEYFNSLIKNECFPKDRRFIPESYLEYLKFILQEVFYISFKKCETNNFLEVFNRNLSLHKLEGLTNNKEISNNVTRILLLVDVVAELYLMQNPQEYWYNILEIEYQKDLDFQIRFELYKKILFSNLYPTNINYIQDIFLNSTDGNKKRDLLEKLKLQNNLIDKVL
;
A
#
# COMPACT_ATOMS: atom_id res chain seq x y z
N MET A 1 -27.42 5.12 21.00
CA MET A 1 -27.04 5.95 19.84
C MET A 1 -26.28 5.06 18.86
N SER A 2 -26.75 4.94 17.62
CA SER A 2 -26.00 4.21 16.59
C SER A 2 -24.77 5.05 16.21
N ASN A 3 -23.57 4.51 16.44
CA ASN A 3 -22.33 5.19 16.09
C ASN A 3 -22.21 5.29 14.56
N THR A 4 -21.99 6.51 14.04
CA THR A 4 -21.79 6.76 12.60
C THR A 4 -20.56 6.00 12.08
N LEU A 5 -20.53 5.71 10.77
CA LEU A 5 -19.41 5.01 10.13
C LEU A 5 -18.09 5.77 10.30
N GLU A 6 -18.14 7.10 10.15
CA GLU A 6 -17.03 8.03 10.41
C GLU A 6 -16.44 7.85 11.81
N TYR A 7 -17.29 7.88 12.84
CA TYR A 7 -16.83 7.73 14.22
C TYR A 7 -16.12 6.39 14.44
N LYS A 8 -16.66 5.30 13.87
CA LYS A 8 -16.05 3.97 13.98
C LYS A 8 -14.66 3.92 13.33
N ILE A 9 -14.52 4.46 12.12
CA ILE A 9 -13.24 4.52 11.40
C ILE A 9 -12.22 5.35 12.19
N ARG A 10 -12.65 6.49 12.75
CA ARG A 10 -11.77 7.33 13.57
C ARG A 10 -11.23 6.59 14.79
N GLU A 11 -12.07 5.84 15.50
CA GLU A 11 -11.62 5.05 16.65
C GLU A 11 -10.69 3.89 16.25
N ILE A 12 -10.98 3.21 15.13
CA ILE A 12 -10.10 2.18 14.57
C ILE A 12 -8.73 2.79 14.21
N ASN A 13 -8.70 3.91 13.48
CA ASN A 13 -7.46 4.56 13.08
C ASN A 13 -6.67 5.09 14.27
N LYS A 14 -7.32 5.59 15.33
CA LYS A 14 -6.64 5.94 16.59
C LYS A 14 -5.93 4.74 17.23
N CYS A 15 -6.55 3.56 17.19
CA CYS A 15 -5.93 2.32 17.67
C CYS A 15 -4.71 1.95 16.80
N LEU A 16 -4.88 1.92 15.48
CA LEU A 16 -3.85 1.53 14.52
C LEU A 16 -2.66 2.52 14.43
N LYS A 17 -2.90 3.80 14.73
CA LYS A 17 -1.87 4.86 14.68
C LYS A 17 -0.67 4.54 15.57
N LYS A 18 -0.86 3.80 16.67
CA LYS A 18 0.20 3.37 17.59
C LYS A 18 1.24 2.46 16.93
N ASP A 19 0.84 1.78 15.86
CA ASP A 19 1.69 0.85 15.09
C ASP A 19 2.08 1.42 13.71
N PHE A 20 1.85 2.72 13.49
CA PHE A 20 2.03 3.43 12.21
C PHE A 20 1.13 2.90 11.08
N LEU A 21 -0.05 2.41 11.44
CA LEU A 21 -1.04 1.88 10.53
C LEU A 21 -2.30 2.75 10.50
N CYS A 22 -3.11 2.53 9.47
CA CYS A 22 -4.50 2.97 9.36
C CYS A 22 -5.33 1.83 8.77
N LEU A 23 -6.65 2.01 8.76
CA LEU A 23 -7.54 1.18 7.97
C LEU A 23 -7.13 1.30 6.49
N PRO A 24 -6.92 0.20 5.77
CA PRO A 24 -6.41 0.26 4.41
C PRO A 24 -7.48 0.68 3.40
N PRO A 25 -7.09 1.30 2.27
CA PRO A 25 -8.02 1.72 1.21
C PRO A 25 -8.42 0.58 0.28
N TYR A 26 -8.95 -0.52 0.85
CA TYR A 26 -9.28 -1.74 0.10
C TYR A 26 -10.78 -1.93 -0.04
N GLN A 27 -11.20 -2.58 -1.13
CA GLN A 27 -12.60 -2.91 -1.45
C GLN A 27 -13.26 -3.77 -0.36
N CYS A 28 -12.47 -4.61 0.31
CA CYS A 28 -12.95 -5.46 1.39
C CYS A 28 -13.27 -4.67 2.68
N ILE A 29 -12.81 -3.42 2.81
CA ILE A 29 -13.22 -2.52 3.90
C ILE A 29 -14.61 -1.96 3.60
N ASN A 30 -15.62 -2.71 4.04
CA ASN A 30 -17.03 -2.32 3.95
C ASN A 30 -17.61 -2.06 5.35
N GLY A 31 -18.88 -1.62 5.42
CA GLY A 31 -19.54 -1.31 6.69
C GLY A 31 -19.62 -2.48 7.66
N ILE A 32 -19.66 -3.73 7.16
CA ILE A 32 -19.68 -4.94 8.01
C ILE A 32 -18.32 -5.10 8.68
N LEU A 33 -17.23 -5.13 7.90
CA LEU A 33 -15.89 -5.28 8.45
C LEU A 33 -15.50 -4.12 9.36
N VAL A 34 -15.92 -2.89 9.05
CA VAL A 34 -15.71 -1.75 9.95
C VAL A 34 -16.43 -1.94 11.29
N ASN A 35 -17.64 -2.50 11.29
CA ASN A 35 -18.34 -2.80 12.54
C ASN A 35 -17.62 -3.90 13.34
N GLU A 36 -17.14 -4.95 12.67
CA GLU A 36 -16.37 -6.02 13.31
C GLU A 36 -15.10 -5.49 13.96
N LEU A 37 -14.28 -4.75 13.21
CA LEU A 37 -13.05 -4.14 13.71
C LEU A 37 -13.32 -3.15 14.85
N TYR A 38 -14.41 -2.38 14.75
CA TYR A 38 -14.79 -1.46 15.81
C TYR A 38 -15.19 -2.19 17.10
N ASN A 39 -15.91 -3.31 16.99
CA ASN A 39 -16.26 -4.15 18.13
C ASN A 39 -15.00 -4.79 18.74
N ASP A 40 -14.06 -5.25 17.92
CA ASP A 40 -12.77 -5.75 18.39
C ASP A 40 -12.02 -4.68 19.20
N VAL A 41 -11.93 -3.45 18.69
CA VAL A 41 -11.32 -2.32 19.39
C VAL A 41 -12.00 -2.07 20.74
N LYS A 42 -13.35 -2.08 20.79
CA LYS A 42 -14.10 -1.91 22.04
C LYS A 42 -13.84 -3.02 23.06
N ASN A 43 -13.63 -4.23 22.59
CA ASN A 43 -13.37 -5.41 23.42
C ASN A 43 -11.87 -5.61 23.71
N ASN A 44 -11.01 -4.64 23.36
CA ASN A 44 -9.55 -4.71 23.49
C ASN A 44 -8.92 -5.90 22.75
N ILE A 45 -9.56 -6.37 21.67
CA ILE A 45 -9.02 -7.41 20.79
C ILE A 45 -8.04 -6.75 19.81
N PRO A 46 -6.77 -7.18 19.73
CA PRO A 46 -5.79 -6.57 18.84
C PRO A 46 -6.15 -6.72 17.36
N ILE A 47 -6.33 -5.60 16.65
CA ILE A 47 -6.66 -5.57 15.21
C ILE A 47 -5.45 -5.44 14.29
N VAL A 48 -4.27 -5.15 14.83
CA VAL A 48 -3.02 -4.93 14.08
C VAL A 48 -2.67 -6.12 13.19
N ASN A 49 -2.78 -7.35 13.72
CA ASN A 49 -2.50 -8.56 12.96
C ASN A 49 -3.48 -8.74 11.78
N LYS A 50 -4.75 -8.39 11.96
CA LYS A 50 -5.74 -8.46 10.88
C LYS A 50 -5.37 -7.48 9.76
N ILE A 51 -5.09 -6.22 10.11
CA ILE A 51 -4.72 -5.20 9.11
C ILE A 51 -3.41 -5.55 8.39
N THR A 52 -2.39 -5.98 9.11
CA THR A 52 -1.10 -6.36 8.49
C THR A 52 -1.24 -7.56 7.55
N GLN A 53 -2.08 -8.54 7.88
CA GLN A 53 -2.39 -9.66 6.98
C GLN A 53 -3.13 -9.20 5.72
N MET A 54 -4.09 -8.28 5.86
CA MET A 54 -4.81 -7.72 4.71
C MET A 54 -3.86 -7.00 3.75
N VAL A 55 -2.92 -6.22 4.27
CA VAL A 55 -1.92 -5.53 3.44
C VAL A 55 -1.07 -6.54 2.66
N LYS A 56 -0.64 -7.64 3.30
CA LYS A 56 0.25 -8.63 2.65
C LYS A 56 -0.47 -9.65 1.76
N LEU A 57 -1.80 -9.68 1.75
CA LEU A 57 -2.56 -10.69 1.02
C LEU A 57 -2.20 -10.68 -0.48
N PRO A 58 -1.81 -11.82 -1.10
CA PRO A 58 -1.48 -11.91 -2.52
C PRO A 58 -2.53 -11.31 -3.44
N TRP A 59 -3.80 -11.61 -3.18
CA TRP A 59 -4.93 -11.05 -3.91
C TRP A 59 -4.93 -9.52 -3.83
N GLN A 60 -4.72 -8.96 -2.63
CA GLN A 60 -4.74 -7.52 -2.41
C GLN A 60 -3.56 -6.83 -3.08
N ARG A 61 -2.35 -7.40 -3.03
CA ARG A 61 -1.19 -6.84 -3.74
C ARG A 61 -1.38 -6.88 -5.26
N ALA A 62 -1.93 -7.97 -5.79
CA ALA A 62 -2.24 -8.06 -7.21
C ALA A 62 -3.28 -7.01 -7.63
N TYR A 63 -4.27 -6.78 -6.78
CA TYR A 63 -5.31 -5.77 -6.99
C TYR A 63 -4.73 -4.35 -6.98
N GLN A 64 -3.90 -4.03 -5.98
CA GLN A 64 -3.23 -2.72 -5.89
C GLN A 64 -2.39 -2.45 -7.13
N MET A 65 -1.67 -3.45 -7.65
CA MET A 65 -0.91 -3.26 -8.88
C MET A 65 -1.81 -2.95 -10.09
N GLU A 66 -2.83 -3.77 -10.35
CA GLU A 66 -3.63 -3.66 -11.58
C GLU A 66 -4.56 -2.46 -11.61
N TYR A 67 -5.18 -2.16 -10.47
CA TYR A 67 -6.32 -1.25 -10.41
C TYR A 67 -6.05 0.01 -9.60
N ARG A 68 -4.85 0.15 -9.03
CA ARG A 68 -4.41 1.39 -8.38
C ARG A 68 -3.14 1.90 -9.03
N PHE A 69 -2.03 1.17 -8.90
CA PHE A 69 -0.72 1.64 -9.35
C PHE A 69 -0.65 1.80 -10.86
N LEU A 70 -1.16 0.84 -11.65
CA LEU A 70 -1.22 0.99 -13.12
C LEU A 70 -2.15 2.11 -13.60
N LYS A 71 -3.10 2.55 -12.76
CA LYS A 71 -4.03 3.65 -13.09
C LYS A 71 -3.53 5.01 -12.61
N ALA A 72 -2.62 5.03 -11.64
CA ALA A 72 -2.01 6.24 -11.12
C ALA A 72 -0.70 6.52 -11.86
N ASN A 73 -0.72 7.43 -12.83
CA ASN A 73 0.45 7.81 -13.65
C ASN A 73 1.73 8.14 -12.84
N ILE A 74 1.62 8.67 -11.62
CA ILE A 74 2.77 8.93 -10.73
C ILE A 74 3.56 7.66 -10.36
N PHE A 75 2.92 6.49 -10.48
CA PHE A 75 3.52 5.18 -10.22
C PHE A 75 4.20 4.56 -11.43
N THR A 76 3.82 4.94 -12.66
CA THR A 76 4.29 4.32 -13.91
C THR A 76 5.82 4.12 -13.96
N PRO A 77 6.66 5.11 -13.59
CA PRO A 77 8.11 4.94 -13.63
C PRO A 77 8.65 3.91 -12.63
N PHE A 78 7.86 3.53 -11.63
CA PHE A 78 8.30 2.74 -10.48
C PHE A 78 7.61 1.37 -10.36
N LEU A 79 6.72 1.02 -11.30
CA LEU A 79 5.97 -0.24 -11.27
C LEU A 79 6.89 -1.45 -11.13
N HIS A 80 8.02 -1.47 -11.84
CA HIS A 80 9.03 -2.53 -11.74
C HIS A 80 9.63 -2.65 -10.33
N VAL A 81 9.93 -1.53 -9.65
CA VAL A 81 10.43 -1.53 -8.27
C VAL A 81 9.40 -2.13 -7.33
N ILE A 82 8.12 -1.79 -7.51
CA ILE A 82 7.04 -2.28 -6.67
C ILE A 82 6.81 -3.77 -6.89
N GLU A 83 6.82 -4.24 -8.14
CA GLU A 83 6.71 -5.66 -8.50
C GLU A 83 7.85 -6.48 -7.86
N TYR A 84 9.11 -6.07 -8.03
CA TYR A 84 10.25 -6.78 -7.45
C TYR A 84 10.28 -6.72 -5.92
N ALA A 85 9.93 -5.58 -5.32
CA ALA A 85 9.81 -5.51 -3.87
C ALA A 85 8.70 -6.43 -3.35
N THR A 86 7.57 -6.52 -4.07
CA THR A 86 6.47 -7.43 -3.73
C THR A 86 6.90 -8.90 -3.86
N TYR A 87 7.68 -9.24 -4.88
CA TYR A 87 8.33 -10.55 -4.98
C TYR A 87 9.20 -10.83 -3.75
N ASP A 88 10.05 -9.89 -3.34
CA ASP A 88 10.92 -10.05 -2.17
C ASP A 88 10.11 -10.21 -0.87
N VAL A 89 8.96 -9.54 -0.73
CA VAL A 89 8.05 -9.76 0.41
C VAL A 89 7.63 -11.23 0.48
N TYR A 90 7.19 -11.80 -0.64
CA TYR A 90 6.70 -13.18 -0.68
C TYR A 90 7.83 -14.21 -0.61
N ASN A 91 9.01 -13.87 -1.11
CA ASN A 91 10.22 -14.67 -1.01
C ASN A 91 10.92 -14.54 0.36
N LYS A 92 10.27 -13.92 1.36
CA LYS A 92 10.77 -13.72 2.73
C LYS A 92 12.07 -12.91 2.81
N ASN A 93 12.38 -12.12 1.78
CA ASN A 93 13.51 -11.21 1.73
C ASN A 93 13.09 -9.78 2.14
N ALA A 94 12.68 -9.64 3.41
CA ALA A 94 12.10 -8.39 3.91
C ALA A 94 13.08 -7.20 3.86
N ILE A 95 14.39 -7.44 3.95
CA ILE A 95 15.42 -6.38 3.87
C ILE A 95 15.44 -5.78 2.46
N CYS A 96 15.56 -6.61 1.42
CA CYS A 96 15.57 -6.10 0.04
C CYS A 96 14.24 -5.42 -0.32
N ALA A 97 13.11 -6.00 0.10
CA ALA A 97 11.81 -5.37 -0.09
C ALA A 97 11.76 -3.98 0.58
N TYR A 98 12.19 -3.87 1.84
CA TYR A 98 12.16 -2.61 2.58
C TYR A 98 13.07 -1.56 1.97
N LEU A 99 14.32 -1.91 1.66
CA LEU A 99 15.29 -0.99 1.05
C LEU A 99 14.87 -0.53 -0.35
N SER A 100 14.19 -1.38 -1.11
CA SER A 100 13.64 -1.03 -2.44
C SER A 100 12.44 -0.09 -2.33
N LEU A 101 11.57 -0.29 -1.33
CA LEU A 101 10.36 0.52 -1.14
C LEU A 101 10.63 1.85 -0.40
N LEU A 102 11.68 1.95 0.41
CA LEU A 102 12.04 3.17 1.13
C LEU A 102 12.13 4.43 0.24
N PRO A 103 12.91 4.44 -0.86
CA PRO A 103 13.03 5.61 -1.72
C PRO A 103 11.77 5.85 -2.57
N LEU A 104 10.91 4.84 -2.75
CA LEU A 104 9.70 4.94 -3.57
C LEU A 104 8.76 6.03 -3.06
N VAL A 105 8.56 6.14 -1.75
CA VAL A 105 7.70 7.15 -1.14
C VAL A 105 8.14 8.55 -1.56
N GLU A 106 9.44 8.84 -1.49
CA GLU A 106 9.99 10.13 -1.91
C GLU A 106 9.74 10.39 -3.39
N ALA A 107 9.99 9.38 -4.21
CA ALA A 107 9.87 9.47 -5.65
C ALA A 107 8.42 9.71 -6.11
N LEU A 108 7.44 9.06 -5.47
CA LEU A 108 6.01 9.24 -5.75
C LEU A 108 5.55 10.67 -5.45
N PHE A 109 5.89 11.21 -4.28
CA PHE A 109 5.53 12.59 -3.93
C PHE A 109 6.19 13.62 -4.84
N ARG A 110 7.44 13.38 -5.28
CA ARG A 110 8.10 14.23 -6.28
C ARG A 110 7.38 14.16 -7.63
N LYS A 111 6.97 12.98 -8.09
CA LYS A 111 6.21 12.83 -9.33
C LYS A 111 4.85 13.50 -9.26
N TRP A 112 4.10 13.27 -8.19
CA TRP A 112 2.83 13.97 -7.96
C TRP A 112 3.03 15.49 -7.92
N GLY A 113 4.10 15.96 -7.28
CA GLY A 113 4.41 17.38 -7.24
C GLY A 113 4.72 17.98 -8.62
N MET A 114 5.38 17.24 -9.53
CA MET A 114 5.68 17.71 -10.89
C MET A 114 4.43 17.89 -11.76
N GLU A 115 3.37 17.12 -11.50
CA GLU A 115 2.10 17.25 -12.21
C GLU A 115 1.24 18.40 -11.66
N THR A 116 1.58 18.90 -10.48
CA THR A 116 0.92 20.05 -9.87
C THR A 116 1.65 21.32 -10.33
N PRO A 117 1.00 22.23 -11.08
CA PRO A 117 1.61 23.49 -11.49
C PRO A 117 2.07 24.26 -10.24
N ASP A 118 3.24 24.90 -10.31
CA ASP A 118 3.89 25.72 -9.25
C ASP A 118 4.84 25.00 -8.26
N LEU A 119 5.31 23.80 -8.56
CA LEU A 119 6.29 23.07 -7.75
C LEU A 119 7.73 23.15 -8.30
N THR A 120 8.40 24.28 -8.07
CA THR A 120 9.88 24.38 -8.11
C THR A 120 10.42 24.41 -6.68
N ILE A 121 10.77 23.24 -6.11
CA ILE A 121 11.20 23.19 -4.71
C ILE A 121 12.33 22.18 -4.46
N GLU A 122 13.36 22.65 -3.74
CA GLU A 122 14.56 21.88 -3.39
C GLU A 122 14.37 20.90 -2.22
N LYS A 123 13.39 21.14 -1.32
CA LYS A 123 13.20 20.38 -0.08
C LYS A 123 11.96 19.47 -0.08
N MET A 124 12.14 18.22 0.32
CA MET A 124 11.10 17.19 0.33
C MET A 124 9.88 17.53 1.20
N SER A 125 10.08 18.09 2.40
CA SER A 125 8.97 18.43 3.31
C SER A 125 7.95 19.36 2.66
N LYS A 126 8.43 20.36 1.90
CA LYS A 126 7.57 21.31 1.18
C LYS A 126 6.80 20.66 0.03
N ILE A 127 7.39 19.66 -0.64
CA ILE A 127 6.70 18.88 -1.68
C ILE A 127 5.53 18.12 -1.06
N ILE A 128 5.77 17.48 0.09
CA ILE A 128 4.74 16.77 0.85
C ILE A 128 3.63 17.75 1.26
N ASP A 129 3.99 18.87 1.89
CA ASP A 129 3.03 19.87 2.37
C ASP A 129 2.13 20.36 1.24
N LYS A 130 2.70 20.71 0.08
CA LYS A 130 1.93 21.16 -1.09
C LYS A 130 0.98 20.11 -1.64
N ASN A 131 1.41 18.85 -1.79
CA ASN A 131 0.53 17.80 -2.28
C ASN A 131 -0.66 17.57 -1.31
N LEU A 132 -0.38 17.59 0.00
CA LEU A 132 -1.41 17.46 1.02
C LEU A 132 -2.36 18.67 1.05
N GLU A 133 -1.85 19.90 0.89
CA GLU A 133 -2.64 21.13 0.79
C GLU A 133 -3.53 21.15 -0.45
N TYR A 134 -2.98 20.77 -1.61
CA TYR A 134 -3.73 20.64 -2.86
C TYR A 134 -4.90 19.66 -2.69
N PHE A 135 -4.64 18.46 -2.16
CA PHE A 135 -5.69 17.48 -1.96
C PHE A 135 -6.75 17.95 -0.95
N ASN A 136 -6.32 18.62 0.14
CA ASN A 136 -7.24 19.22 1.10
C ASN A 136 -8.13 20.31 0.46
N SER A 137 -7.63 21.04 -0.54
CA SER A 137 -8.43 22.01 -1.30
C SER A 137 -9.59 21.33 -2.06
N LEU A 138 -9.38 20.14 -2.62
CA LEU A 138 -10.42 19.37 -3.30
C LEU A 138 -11.54 18.94 -2.33
N ILE A 139 -11.17 18.57 -1.10
CA ILE A 139 -12.13 18.24 -0.04
C ILE A 139 -13.00 19.46 0.31
N LYS A 140 -12.37 20.64 0.48
CA LYS A 140 -13.05 21.90 0.81
C LYS A 140 -13.95 22.41 -0.31
N ASN A 141 -13.54 22.21 -1.57
CA ASN A 141 -14.30 22.62 -2.75
C ASN A 141 -15.46 21.68 -3.11
N GLU A 142 -15.86 20.82 -2.17
CA GLU A 142 -17.02 19.93 -2.30
C GLU A 142 -16.94 18.93 -3.46
N CYS A 143 -15.73 18.60 -3.94
CA CYS A 143 -15.53 17.61 -5.00
C CYS A 143 -16.00 16.20 -4.60
N PHE A 144 -16.17 15.94 -3.31
CA PHE A 144 -16.64 14.66 -2.76
C PHE A 144 -18.04 14.77 -2.16
N PRO A 145 -18.90 13.73 -2.33
CA PRO A 145 -20.16 13.62 -1.62
C PRO A 145 -19.98 13.76 -0.10
N LYS A 146 -20.88 14.50 0.56
CA LYS A 146 -20.76 14.84 1.99
C LYS A 146 -20.64 13.60 2.89
N ASP A 147 -21.36 12.54 2.56
CA ASP A 147 -21.37 11.27 3.26
C ASP A 147 -20.10 10.42 3.05
N ARG A 148 -19.15 10.88 2.22
CA ARG A 148 -17.89 10.17 1.95
C ARG A 148 -16.64 11.00 2.23
N ARG A 149 -16.76 12.30 2.55
CA ARG A 149 -15.61 13.21 2.81
C ARG A 149 -14.69 12.73 3.94
N PHE A 150 -15.23 12.05 4.94
CA PHE A 150 -14.42 11.55 6.05
C PHE A 150 -13.39 10.48 5.64
N ILE A 151 -13.60 9.78 4.51
CA ILE A 151 -12.68 8.76 4.00
C ILE A 151 -11.36 9.41 3.58
N PRO A 152 -11.33 10.34 2.58
CA PRO A 152 -10.12 11.03 2.20
C PRO A 152 -9.50 11.84 3.34
N GLU A 153 -10.31 12.44 4.23
CA GLU A 153 -9.80 13.15 5.42
C GLU A 153 -8.99 12.22 6.33
N SER A 154 -9.51 11.01 6.61
CA SER A 154 -8.82 10.05 7.48
C SER A 154 -7.46 9.60 6.92
N TYR A 155 -7.37 9.45 5.59
CA TYR A 155 -6.14 9.11 4.90
C TYR A 155 -5.16 10.28 4.86
N LEU A 156 -5.65 11.51 4.68
CA LEU A 156 -4.83 12.71 4.75
C LEU A 156 -4.23 12.89 6.15
N GLU A 157 -5.00 12.67 7.21
CA GLU A 157 -4.52 12.67 8.60
C GLU A 157 -3.41 11.64 8.82
N TYR A 158 -3.60 10.42 8.30
CA TYR A 158 -2.60 9.36 8.35
C TYR A 158 -1.31 9.75 7.63
N LEU A 159 -1.39 10.20 6.37
CA LEU A 159 -0.21 10.62 5.60
C LEU A 159 0.54 11.75 6.29
N LYS A 160 -0.17 12.76 6.78
CA LYS A 160 0.43 13.89 7.49
C LYS A 160 1.23 13.40 8.70
N PHE A 161 0.62 12.54 9.53
CA PHE A 161 1.29 11.96 10.69
C PHE A 161 2.54 11.15 10.30
N ILE A 162 2.39 10.18 9.40
CA ILE A 162 3.50 9.32 9.00
C ILE A 162 4.64 10.12 8.40
N LEU A 163 4.35 11.02 7.46
CA LEU A 163 5.39 11.71 6.71
C LEU A 163 6.09 12.78 7.55
N GLN A 164 5.35 13.54 8.36
CA GLN A 164 5.90 14.68 9.10
C GLN A 164 6.44 14.31 10.49
N GLU A 165 5.86 13.28 11.13
CA GLU A 165 6.20 12.94 12.52
C GLU A 165 6.99 11.64 12.68
N VAL A 166 7.00 10.76 11.67
CA VAL A 166 7.62 9.41 11.80
C VAL A 166 8.69 9.16 10.73
N PHE A 167 8.31 9.18 9.46
CA PHE A 167 9.11 8.64 8.36
C PHE A 167 10.26 9.55 7.92
N TYR A 168 10.02 10.87 7.84
CA TYR A 168 11.04 11.87 7.45
C TYR A 168 11.52 12.75 8.60
N ILE A 169 11.20 12.41 9.86
CA ILE A 169 11.71 13.17 11.00
C ILE A 169 13.25 13.15 11.01
N SER A 170 13.85 14.27 11.43
CA SER A 170 15.31 14.44 11.39
C SER A 170 16.02 13.69 12.51
N PHE A 171 17.29 13.33 12.31
CA PHE A 171 18.10 12.61 13.32
C PHE A 171 18.07 13.28 14.70
N LYS A 172 18.28 14.61 14.73
CA LYS A 172 18.26 15.38 15.98
C LYS A 172 16.95 15.22 16.75
N LYS A 173 15.81 15.17 16.02
CA LYS A 173 14.50 14.99 16.63
C LYS A 173 14.25 13.53 17.07
N CYS A 174 14.80 12.54 16.36
CA CYS A 174 14.76 11.14 16.80
C CYS A 174 15.46 10.97 18.16
N GLU A 175 16.66 11.54 18.30
CA GLU A 175 17.48 11.45 19.52
C GLU A 175 16.79 12.09 20.73
N THR A 176 16.13 13.25 20.56
CA THR A 176 15.46 13.96 21.66
C THR A 176 14.16 13.32 22.11
N ASN A 177 13.42 12.68 21.20
CA ASN A 177 12.12 12.09 21.51
C ASN A 177 12.20 10.65 21.99
N ASN A 178 13.42 10.10 22.14
CA ASN A 178 13.66 8.69 22.43
C ASN A 178 12.89 7.76 21.48
N PHE A 179 12.69 8.21 20.23
CA PHE A 179 12.09 7.41 19.17
C PHE A 179 13.12 6.35 18.78
N LEU A 180 13.18 5.26 19.54
CA LEU A 180 13.73 3.97 19.10
C LEU A 180 12.84 3.35 18.00
N GLU A 181 12.24 4.19 17.15
CA GLU A 181 11.28 3.77 16.14
C GLU A 181 12.02 3.46 14.85
N VAL A 182 12.13 2.16 14.62
CA VAL A 182 12.76 1.51 13.48
C VAL A 182 12.09 1.86 12.13
N PHE A 183 10.96 2.60 12.14
CA PHE A 183 10.25 3.02 10.94
C PHE A 183 10.61 4.46 10.49
N ASN A 184 11.90 4.73 10.26
CA ASN A 184 12.38 6.04 9.81
C ASN A 184 13.31 5.93 8.60
N ARG A 185 13.03 6.68 7.54
CA ARG A 185 13.79 6.63 6.28
C ARG A 185 15.24 7.05 6.47
N ASN A 186 15.50 8.08 7.27
CA ASN A 186 16.85 8.61 7.45
C ASN A 186 17.72 7.62 8.24
N LEU A 187 17.20 7.06 9.33
CA LEU A 187 17.89 6.06 10.14
C LEU A 187 18.18 4.79 9.34
N SER A 188 17.17 4.27 8.63
CA SER A 188 17.33 3.06 7.83
C SER A 188 18.35 3.23 6.68
N LEU A 189 18.32 4.36 5.95
CA LEU A 189 19.21 4.53 4.79
C LEU A 189 20.62 5.03 5.13
N HIS A 190 20.80 5.79 6.22
CA HIS A 190 22.11 6.36 6.56
C HIS A 190 22.84 5.63 7.70
N LYS A 191 22.11 4.95 8.59
CA LYS A 191 22.69 4.21 9.72
C LYS A 191 22.42 2.72 9.68
N LEU A 192 21.61 2.23 8.73
CA LEU A 192 21.13 0.84 8.67
C LEU A 192 20.43 0.40 9.97
N GLU A 193 19.98 1.37 10.76
CA GLU A 193 19.26 1.12 12.00
C GLU A 193 17.92 0.49 11.66
N GLY A 194 17.50 -0.46 12.50
CA GLY A 194 16.23 -1.13 12.29
C GLY A 194 16.22 -2.22 11.20
N LEU A 195 17.38 -2.53 10.61
CA LEU A 195 17.56 -3.59 9.61
C LEU A 195 18.06 -4.93 10.17
N THR A 196 18.23 -5.05 11.49
CA THR A 196 18.76 -6.26 12.13
C THR A 196 17.67 -7.17 12.68
N ASN A 197 16.47 -6.64 12.93
CA ASN A 197 15.33 -7.41 13.44
C ASN A 197 14.37 -7.78 12.30
N ASN A 198 14.44 -9.03 11.82
CA ASN A 198 13.62 -9.52 10.72
C ASN A 198 12.10 -9.33 10.92
N LYS A 199 11.60 -9.47 12.15
CA LYS A 199 10.18 -9.26 12.44
C LYS A 199 9.81 -7.79 12.23
N GLU A 200 10.65 -6.89 12.73
CA GLU A 200 10.39 -5.47 12.64
C GLU A 200 10.55 -4.93 11.21
N ILE A 201 11.51 -5.45 10.45
CA ILE A 201 11.64 -5.14 9.02
C ILE A 201 10.38 -5.60 8.27
N SER A 202 9.87 -6.79 8.57
CA SER A 202 8.61 -7.27 7.97
C SER A 202 7.41 -6.39 8.33
N ASN A 203 7.38 -5.82 9.54
CA ASN A 203 6.37 -4.83 9.92
C ASN A 203 6.54 -3.53 9.13
N ASN A 204 7.78 -3.04 9.02
CA ASN A 204 8.14 -1.85 8.26
C ASN A 204 7.78 -1.96 6.77
N VAL A 205 8.03 -3.11 6.14
CA VAL A 205 7.57 -3.39 4.77
C VAL A 205 6.06 -3.21 4.68
N THR A 206 5.31 -3.75 5.63
CA THR A 206 3.84 -3.59 5.70
C THR A 206 3.44 -2.13 5.80
N ARG A 207 4.11 -1.36 6.65
CA ARG A 207 3.84 0.07 6.85
C ARG A 207 4.13 0.87 5.57
N ILE A 208 5.22 0.58 4.84
CA ILE A 208 5.47 1.24 3.55
C ILE A 208 4.43 0.82 2.51
N LEU A 209 4.09 -0.47 2.40
CA LEU A 209 3.08 -0.91 1.46
C LEU A 209 1.74 -0.20 1.70
N LEU A 210 1.30 -0.13 2.96
CA LEU A 210 0.09 0.61 3.32
C LEU A 210 0.22 2.11 3.01
N LEU A 211 1.35 2.73 3.34
CA LEU A 211 1.61 4.14 3.02
C LEU A 211 1.49 4.40 1.52
N VAL A 212 2.06 3.54 0.69
CA VAL A 212 2.02 3.61 -0.77
C VAL A 212 0.60 3.37 -1.30
N ASP A 213 -0.15 2.44 -0.72
CA ASP A 213 -1.56 2.22 -1.07
C ASP A 213 -2.42 3.45 -0.78
N VAL A 214 -2.20 4.11 0.36
CA VAL A 214 -2.90 5.34 0.73
C VAL A 214 -2.54 6.50 -0.21
N VAL A 215 -1.27 6.60 -0.61
CA VAL A 215 -0.84 7.58 -1.63
C VAL A 215 -1.57 7.34 -2.95
N ALA A 216 -1.63 6.08 -3.42
CA ALA A 216 -2.35 5.74 -4.65
C ALA A 216 -3.84 6.06 -4.56
N GLU A 217 -4.46 5.72 -3.43
CA GLU A 217 -5.87 5.99 -3.16
C GLU A 217 -6.16 7.49 -3.25
N LEU A 218 -5.45 8.32 -2.48
CA LEU A 218 -5.66 9.77 -2.51
C LEU A 218 -5.38 10.34 -3.90
N TYR A 219 -4.32 9.87 -4.55
CA TYR A 219 -3.98 10.32 -5.89
C TYR A 219 -5.14 10.09 -6.87
N LEU A 220 -5.72 8.89 -6.89
CA LEU A 220 -6.82 8.55 -7.80
C LEU A 220 -8.11 9.27 -7.41
N MET A 221 -8.34 9.51 -6.12
CA MET A 221 -9.50 10.24 -5.62
C MET A 221 -9.52 11.72 -6.04
N GLN A 222 -8.43 12.28 -6.58
CA GLN A 222 -8.43 13.65 -7.14
C GLN A 222 -9.45 13.83 -8.27
N ASN A 223 -9.81 12.73 -8.97
CA ASN A 223 -10.86 12.70 -9.98
C ASN A 223 -12.00 11.75 -9.54
N PRO A 224 -12.92 12.18 -8.65
CA PRO A 224 -13.91 11.29 -8.04
C PRO A 224 -14.80 10.54 -9.03
N GLN A 225 -15.17 11.19 -10.15
CA GLN A 225 -16.02 10.58 -11.18
C GLN A 225 -15.32 9.39 -11.85
N GLU A 226 -14.07 9.56 -12.27
CA GLU A 226 -13.26 8.50 -12.88
C GLU A 226 -12.89 7.42 -11.85
N TYR A 227 -12.61 7.85 -10.61
CA TYR A 227 -12.31 6.94 -9.51
C TYR A 227 -13.44 5.91 -9.36
N TRP A 228 -14.70 6.31 -9.19
CA TRP A 228 -15.76 5.32 -8.90
C TRP A 228 -15.93 4.27 -10.01
N TYR A 229 -15.92 4.71 -11.27
CA TYR A 229 -16.11 3.82 -12.43
C TYR A 229 -14.91 2.87 -12.62
N ASN A 230 -13.69 3.39 -12.53
CA ASN A 230 -12.50 2.63 -12.90
C ASN A 230 -11.96 1.72 -11.79
N ILE A 231 -12.48 1.82 -10.57
CA ILE A 231 -11.90 1.20 -9.37
C ILE A 231 -12.87 0.34 -8.58
N LEU A 232 -14.17 0.67 -8.52
CA LEU A 232 -15.11 -0.12 -7.72
C LEU A 232 -15.92 -1.12 -8.54
N GLU A 233 -16.15 -0.85 -9.82
CA GLU A 233 -17.03 -1.66 -10.68
C GLU A 233 -16.25 -2.62 -11.60
N ILE A 234 -15.04 -3.01 -11.21
CA ILE A 234 -14.16 -3.84 -12.03
C ILE A 234 -14.51 -5.33 -11.94
N GLU A 235 -14.66 -5.98 -13.10
CA GLU A 235 -14.78 -7.43 -13.25
C GLU A 235 -13.40 -8.15 -13.20
N TYR A 236 -12.73 -8.09 -12.04
CA TYR A 236 -11.37 -8.64 -11.87
C TYR A 236 -11.25 -10.14 -12.16
N GLN A 237 -12.36 -10.88 -12.16
CA GLN A 237 -12.37 -12.32 -12.46
C GLN A 237 -12.04 -12.61 -13.93
N LYS A 238 -12.29 -11.65 -14.83
CA LYS A 238 -12.05 -11.79 -16.27
C LYS A 238 -10.70 -11.20 -16.72
N ASP A 239 -10.03 -10.47 -15.84
CA ASP A 239 -8.77 -9.81 -16.12
C ASP A 239 -7.60 -10.80 -16.03
N LEU A 240 -7.01 -11.11 -17.19
CA LEU A 240 -5.95 -12.10 -17.28
C LEU A 240 -4.69 -11.69 -16.50
N ASP A 241 -4.33 -10.41 -16.50
CA ASP A 241 -3.10 -9.93 -15.86
C ASP A 241 -3.25 -9.91 -14.35
N PHE A 242 -4.40 -9.48 -13.84
CA PHE A 242 -4.74 -9.63 -12.43
C PHE A 242 -4.67 -11.09 -11.98
N GLN A 243 -5.31 -12.00 -12.72
CA GLN A 243 -5.37 -13.42 -12.36
C GLN A 243 -3.97 -14.06 -12.35
N ILE A 244 -3.13 -13.78 -13.35
CA ILE A 244 -1.74 -14.29 -13.38
C ILE A 244 -0.94 -13.73 -12.20
N ARG A 245 -1.06 -12.42 -11.91
CA ARG A 245 -0.32 -11.79 -10.83
C ARG A 245 -0.71 -12.38 -9.48
N PHE A 246 -2.01 -12.56 -9.24
CA PHE A 246 -2.51 -13.18 -8.02
C PHE A 246 -1.96 -14.60 -7.83
N GLU A 247 -2.08 -15.45 -8.86
CA GLU A 247 -1.61 -16.84 -8.78
C GLU A 247 -0.08 -16.92 -8.66
N LEU A 248 0.66 -16.01 -9.30
CA LEU A 248 2.10 -15.90 -9.17
C LEU A 248 2.52 -15.50 -7.76
N TYR A 249 1.90 -14.47 -7.18
CA TYR A 249 2.17 -14.05 -5.80
C TYR A 249 1.85 -15.15 -4.79
N LYS A 250 0.73 -15.85 -4.99
CA LYS A 250 0.37 -17.03 -4.18
C LYS A 250 1.46 -18.10 -4.28
N LYS A 251 1.90 -18.43 -5.49
CA LYS A 251 2.98 -19.39 -5.72
C LYS A 251 4.29 -18.99 -5.04
N ILE A 252 4.71 -17.72 -5.14
CA ILE A 252 5.95 -17.23 -4.52
C ILE A 252 5.88 -17.35 -2.99
N LEU A 253 4.73 -16.99 -2.39
CA LEU A 253 4.52 -17.12 -0.95
C LEU A 253 4.72 -18.56 -0.46
N PHE A 254 4.38 -19.54 -1.29
CA PHE A 254 4.55 -20.97 -1.02
C PHE A 254 5.79 -21.61 -1.68
N SER A 255 6.66 -20.80 -2.28
CA SER A 255 7.77 -21.25 -3.13
C SER A 255 8.94 -21.91 -2.39
N ASN A 256 8.86 -22.04 -1.06
CA ASN A 256 9.69 -23.00 -0.32
C ASN A 256 9.58 -24.43 -0.89
N LEU A 257 8.59 -24.71 -1.74
CA LEU A 257 8.37 -25.98 -2.41
C LEU A 257 8.95 -26.05 -3.85
N TYR A 258 9.20 -24.92 -4.54
CA TYR A 258 9.68 -24.90 -5.94
C TYR A 258 10.43 -23.60 -6.30
N PRO A 259 11.54 -23.66 -7.08
CA PRO A 259 12.24 -22.45 -7.53
C PRO A 259 11.31 -21.56 -8.38
N THR A 260 11.19 -20.29 -8.01
CA THR A 260 10.42 -19.31 -8.79
C THR A 260 11.37 -18.39 -9.55
N ASN A 261 11.29 -18.41 -10.87
CA ASN A 261 12.10 -17.55 -11.72
C ASN A 261 11.62 -16.09 -11.63
N ILE A 262 12.46 -15.20 -11.11
CA ILE A 262 12.21 -13.77 -11.02
C ILE A 262 11.90 -13.15 -12.41
N ASN A 263 12.39 -13.77 -13.48
CA ASN A 263 12.13 -13.35 -14.85
C ASN A 263 10.66 -13.46 -15.24
N TYR A 264 9.81 -14.20 -14.51
CA TYR A 264 8.37 -14.21 -14.78
C TYR A 264 7.76 -12.81 -14.71
N ILE A 265 8.18 -11.98 -13.75
CA ILE A 265 7.69 -10.60 -13.63
C ILE A 265 8.05 -9.81 -14.89
N GLN A 266 9.31 -9.92 -15.31
CA GLN A 266 9.81 -9.22 -16.49
C GLN A 266 9.14 -9.71 -17.78
N ASP A 267 9.07 -11.03 -17.96
CA ASP A 267 8.55 -11.66 -19.16
C ASP A 267 7.05 -11.47 -19.32
N ILE A 268 6.26 -11.49 -18.24
CA ILE A 268 4.79 -11.47 -18.32
C ILE A 268 4.24 -10.05 -18.32
N PHE A 269 4.74 -9.21 -17.41
CA PHE A 269 4.12 -7.92 -17.09
C PHE A 269 4.89 -6.73 -17.65
N LEU A 270 6.22 -6.84 -17.76
CA LEU A 270 7.05 -5.73 -18.24
C LEU A 270 7.31 -5.83 -19.76
N ASN A 271 7.35 -7.04 -20.31
CA ASN A 271 7.49 -7.30 -21.74
C ASN A 271 6.11 -7.52 -22.41
N SER A 272 5.98 -7.15 -23.69
CA SER A 272 4.77 -7.39 -24.47
C SER A 272 4.62 -8.90 -24.79
N THR A 273 3.94 -9.63 -23.91
CA THR A 273 3.73 -11.07 -24.06
C THR A 273 2.35 -11.39 -24.65
N ASP A 274 2.34 -12.33 -25.59
CA ASP A 274 1.15 -12.84 -26.27
C ASP A 274 0.11 -13.39 -25.29
N GLY A 275 -1.17 -13.08 -25.55
CA GLY A 275 -2.30 -13.43 -24.69
C GLY A 275 -2.51 -14.94 -24.55
N ASN A 276 -2.16 -15.74 -25.56
CA ASN A 276 -2.25 -17.21 -25.45
C ASN A 276 -1.22 -17.76 -24.46
N LYS A 277 0.03 -17.28 -24.50
CA LYS A 277 1.07 -17.65 -23.52
C LYS A 277 0.67 -17.28 -22.10
N LYS A 278 0.00 -16.14 -21.91
CA LYS A 278 -0.55 -15.71 -20.62
C LYS A 278 -1.62 -16.67 -20.10
N ARG A 279 -2.52 -17.16 -20.96
CA ARG A 279 -3.54 -18.17 -20.59
C ARG A 279 -2.90 -19.51 -20.21
N ASP A 280 -1.98 -20.03 -21.02
CA ASP A 280 -1.28 -21.29 -20.73
C ASP A 280 -0.56 -21.22 -19.38
N LEU A 281 0.08 -20.08 -19.11
CA LEU A 281 0.74 -19.85 -17.83
C LEU A 281 -0.26 -19.80 -16.67
N LEU A 282 -1.39 -19.11 -16.84
CA LEU A 282 -2.41 -19.02 -15.80
C LEU A 282 -2.92 -20.42 -15.41
N GLU A 283 -3.23 -21.27 -16.39
CA GLU A 283 -3.66 -22.65 -16.14
C GLU A 283 -2.59 -23.43 -15.37
N LYS A 284 -1.33 -23.30 -15.78
CA LYS A 284 -0.19 -23.92 -15.08
C LYS A 284 -0.06 -23.44 -13.64
N LEU A 285 -0.19 -22.13 -13.38
CA LEU A 285 -0.09 -21.56 -12.03
C LEU A 285 -1.24 -22.04 -11.15
N LYS A 286 -2.48 -22.04 -11.67
CA LYS A 286 -3.66 -22.55 -10.94
C LYS A 286 -3.51 -24.02 -10.57
N LEU A 287 -3.04 -24.85 -11.51
CA LEU A 287 -2.79 -26.27 -11.25
C LEU A 287 -1.74 -26.45 -10.12
N GLN A 288 -0.66 -25.67 -10.16
CA GLN A 288 0.40 -25.71 -9.14
C GLN A 288 -0.13 -25.28 -7.76
N ASN A 289 -0.87 -24.18 -7.69
CA ASN A 289 -1.42 -23.70 -6.42
C ASN A 289 -2.49 -24.64 -5.85
N ASN A 290 -3.32 -25.26 -6.69
CA ASN A 290 -4.27 -26.30 -6.25
C ASN A 290 -3.58 -27.53 -5.65
N LEU A 291 -2.37 -27.87 -6.12
CA LEU A 291 -1.58 -28.94 -5.53
C LEU A 291 -1.00 -28.51 -4.17
N ILE A 292 -0.53 -27.27 -4.05
CA ILE A 292 -0.02 -26.72 -2.79
C ILE A 292 -1.12 -26.69 -1.73
N ASP A 293 -2.32 -26.21 -2.07
CA ASP A 293 -3.47 -26.14 -1.16
C ASP A 293 -3.93 -27.52 -0.65
N LYS A 294 -3.61 -28.61 -1.36
CA LYS A 294 -3.92 -29.99 -0.94
C LYS A 294 -2.85 -30.60 -0.03
N VAL A 295 -1.66 -30.01 0.03
CA VAL A 295 -0.51 -30.51 0.79
C VAL A 295 -0.36 -29.78 2.14
N LEU A 296 -0.90 -28.57 2.25
CA LEU A 296 -0.97 -27.75 3.47
C LEU A 296 -2.22 -28.06 4.31
#